data_AF-A0A0F9QNH9-F1
#
_entry.id   AF-A0A0F9QNH9-F1
#
_cell.length_a   1.000
_cell.length_b   1.000
_cell.length_c   1.000
_cell.angle_alpha   90.00
_cell.angle_beta   90.00
_cell.angle_gamma   90.00
#
_symmetry.space_group_name_H-M   'P 1'
#
loop_
_entity.id
_entity.type
_entity.pdbx_description
1 polymer ?
#
loop_
_entity_poly.entity_id
_entity_poly.type
_entity_poly.pdbx_seq_one_letter_code
_entity_poly.pdbx_strand_id
1 'polypeptide(L)'
;MIKDTSDAIDEKINSIMARIKLSDVDLILATLSVVIYSTETNVDIIELFNLLDLDSFIKIISLFDGRTVQLPTKKQFRNSLLLSILYYYREIKKMEWEDIKKEFPFDISSISYGIQIKNLNSWVKDKMVQLLKKVDKDNINFFRGPKNEK
;
A
#
# COMPACT_ATOMS: atom_id res chain seq x y z
N MET A 1 -59.71 -4.35 -1.43
CA MET A 1 -58.75 -3.24 -1.30
C MET A 1 -57.50 -3.65 -2.04
N ILE A 2 -57.15 -2.94 -3.11
CA ILE A 2 -55.88 -3.11 -3.81
C ILE A 2 -54.84 -2.44 -2.90
N LYS A 3 -53.89 -3.20 -2.35
CA LYS A 3 -52.78 -2.62 -1.58
C LYS A 3 -52.04 -1.64 -2.49
N ASP A 4 -51.76 -0.44 -1.98
CA ASP A 4 -51.02 0.56 -2.73
C ASP A 4 -49.61 0.01 -3.00
N THR A 5 -49.03 0.35 -4.14
CA THR A 5 -47.73 -0.21 -4.57
C THR A 5 -46.61 0.24 -3.61
N SER A 6 -46.81 1.38 -2.95
CA SER A 6 -45.98 1.89 -1.85
C SER A 6 -45.93 0.93 -0.66
N ASP A 7 -47.09 0.42 -0.21
CA ASP A 7 -47.20 -0.43 0.98
C ASP A 7 -46.45 -1.77 0.78
N ALA A 8 -46.47 -2.31 -0.43
CA ALA A 8 -45.77 -3.55 -0.78
C ALA A 8 -44.25 -3.35 -0.85
N ILE A 9 -43.79 -2.17 -1.27
CA ILE A 9 -42.36 -1.81 -1.28
C ILE A 9 -41.87 -1.62 0.16
N ASP A 10 -42.64 -0.93 1.01
CA ASP A 10 -42.30 -0.69 2.40
C ASP A 10 -42.25 -1.99 3.22
N GLU A 11 -43.21 -2.91 3.00
CA GLU A 11 -43.17 -4.26 3.60
C GLU A 11 -41.92 -5.03 3.16
N LYS A 12 -41.50 -4.91 1.89
CA LYS A 12 -40.31 -5.57 1.37
C LYS A 12 -39.03 -4.98 1.98
N ILE A 13 -38.91 -3.65 2.04
CA ILE A 13 -37.79 -2.94 2.67
C ILE A 13 -37.68 -3.33 4.14
N ASN A 14 -38.79 -3.29 4.88
CA ASN A 14 -38.81 -3.67 6.29
C ASN A 14 -38.44 -5.15 6.50
N SER A 15 -38.85 -6.04 5.59
CA SER A 15 -38.46 -7.46 5.65
C SER A 15 -36.97 -7.69 5.35
N ILE A 16 -36.34 -6.84 4.54
CA ILE A 16 -34.91 -6.87 4.24
C ILE A 16 -34.13 -6.30 5.42
N MET A 17 -34.58 -5.17 5.98
CA MET A 17 -33.95 -4.51 7.13
C MET A 17 -34.04 -5.37 8.41
N ALA A 18 -35.18 -6.02 8.66
CA ALA A 18 -35.36 -6.92 9.81
C ALA A 18 -34.51 -8.21 9.73
N ARG A 19 -33.99 -8.56 8.55
CA ARG A 19 -33.09 -9.72 8.35
C ARG A 19 -31.62 -9.38 8.58
N ILE A 20 -31.26 -8.10 8.61
CA ILE A 20 -29.90 -7.64 8.85
C ILE A 20 -29.77 -7.36 10.35
N LYS A 21 -29.51 -8.41 11.14
CA LYS A 21 -28.96 -8.21 12.50
C LYS A 21 -27.50 -7.82 12.33
N LEU A 22 -27.25 -6.52 12.17
CA LEU A 22 -25.90 -5.97 12.33
C LEU A 22 -25.44 -6.31 13.74
N SER A 23 -24.23 -6.85 13.85
CA SER A 23 -23.62 -7.02 15.16
C SER A 23 -23.36 -5.63 15.78
N ASP A 24 -23.25 -5.56 17.10
CA ASP A 24 -22.89 -4.30 17.77
C ASP A 24 -21.56 -3.73 17.22
N VAL A 25 -20.65 -4.60 16.79
CA VAL A 25 -19.40 -4.23 16.12
C VAL A 25 -19.69 -3.52 14.79
N ASP A 26 -20.58 -4.06 13.95
CA ASP A 26 -20.91 -3.43 12.67
C ASP A 26 -21.56 -2.05 12.87
N LEU A 27 -22.38 -1.90 13.90
CA LEU A 27 -22.96 -0.61 14.31
C LEU A 27 -21.89 0.40 14.76
N ILE A 28 -20.90 -0.05 15.55
CA ILE A 28 -19.76 0.77 15.97
C ILE A 28 -18.94 1.21 14.74
N LEU A 29 -18.66 0.30 13.81
CA LEU A 29 -17.91 0.60 12.59
C LEU A 29 -18.67 1.57 11.67
N ALA A 30 -19.98 1.38 11.51
CA ALA A 30 -20.82 2.31 10.76
C ALA A 30 -20.84 3.70 11.40
N THR A 31 -20.92 3.77 12.73
CA THR A 31 -20.85 5.04 13.48
C THR A 31 -19.50 5.71 13.29
N LEU A 32 -18.39 4.95 13.36
CA LEU A 32 -17.05 5.47 13.11
C LEU A 32 -16.92 6.05 11.70
N SER A 33 -17.44 5.36 10.69
CA SER A 33 -17.46 5.86 9.31
C SER A 33 -18.21 7.19 9.19
N VAL A 34 -19.35 7.34 9.88
CA VAL A 34 -20.12 8.59 9.90
C VAL A 34 -19.33 9.71 10.60
N VAL A 35 -18.66 9.39 11.73
CA VAL A 35 -17.82 10.36 12.44
C VAL A 35 -16.68 10.85 11.54
N ILE A 36 -15.95 9.94 10.89
CA ILE A 36 -14.88 10.29 9.95
C ILE A 36 -15.41 11.19 8.83
N TYR A 37 -16.56 10.85 8.25
CA TYR A 37 -17.22 11.64 7.20
C TYR A 37 -17.60 13.05 7.68
N SER A 38 -18.07 13.17 8.93
CA SER A 38 -18.51 14.44 9.51
C SER A 38 -17.35 15.39 9.82
N THR A 39 -16.16 14.85 10.09
CA THR A 39 -14.97 15.63 10.44
C THR A 39 -14.13 16.00 9.23
N GLU A 40 -14.09 15.14 8.21
CA GLU A 40 -13.31 15.38 7.00
C GLU A 40 -14.12 15.01 5.75
N THR A 41 -14.12 15.87 4.75
CA THR A 41 -14.65 15.56 3.40
C THR A 41 -13.77 14.56 2.64
N ASN A 42 -13.10 13.64 3.35
CA ASN A 42 -12.12 12.72 2.79
C ASN A 42 -12.78 11.38 2.49
N VAL A 43 -13.56 11.36 1.40
CA VAL A 43 -14.25 10.17 0.89
C VAL A 43 -13.26 9.01 0.71
N ASP A 44 -12.01 9.29 0.34
CA ASP A 44 -10.96 8.30 0.13
C ASP A 44 -10.60 7.54 1.42
N ILE A 45 -10.64 8.17 2.60
CA ILE A 45 -10.36 7.50 3.88
C ILE A 45 -11.48 6.52 4.23
N ILE A 46 -12.73 6.85 3.91
CA ILE A 46 -13.88 5.97 4.15
C ILE A 46 -13.87 4.80 3.18
N GLU A 47 -13.54 5.06 1.91
CA GLU A 47 -13.31 3.97 0.95
C GLU A 47 -12.19 3.03 1.43
N LEU A 48 -11.10 3.58 1.98
CA LEU A 48 -10.02 2.79 2.57
C LEU A 48 -10.49 1.97 3.77
N PHE A 49 -11.29 2.56 4.67
CA PHE A 49 -11.88 1.85 5.81
C PHE A 49 -12.78 0.71 5.39
N ASN A 50 -13.61 0.91 4.36
CA ASN A 50 -14.52 -0.13 3.86
C ASN A 50 -13.79 -1.28 3.13
N LEU A 51 -12.58 -1.03 2.62
CA LEU A 51 -11.75 -2.03 1.93
C LEU A 51 -10.87 -2.85 2.88
N LEU A 52 -10.64 -2.36 4.10
CA LEU A 52 -9.73 -2.96 5.06
C LEU A 52 -10.48 -3.47 6.28
N ASP A 53 -9.94 -4.49 6.93
CA ASP A 53 -10.36 -4.81 8.29
C ASP A 53 -9.91 -3.71 9.27
N LEU A 54 -10.59 -3.63 10.42
CA LEU A 54 -10.34 -2.60 11.43
C LEU A 54 -8.86 -2.56 11.87
N ASP A 55 -8.23 -3.72 12.08
CA ASP A 55 -6.84 -3.79 12.53
C ASP A 55 -5.87 -3.26 11.48
N SER A 56 -6.09 -3.62 10.20
CA SER A 56 -5.32 -3.10 9.07
C SER A 56 -5.50 -1.59 8.91
N PHE A 57 -6.71 -1.08 9.06
CA PHE A 57 -6.98 0.35 8.99
C PHE A 57 -6.28 1.13 10.12
N ILE A 58 -6.39 0.67 11.37
CA ILE A 58 -5.70 1.28 12.52
C ILE A 58 -4.20 1.32 12.28
N LYS A 59 -3.60 0.21 11.80
CA LYS A 59 -2.17 0.16 11.45
C LYS A 59 -1.79 1.19 10.41
N ILE A 60 -2.62 1.40 9.38
CA ILE A 60 -2.36 2.41 8.35
C ILE A 60 -2.41 3.82 8.94
N ILE A 61 -3.45 4.14 9.71
CA ILE A 61 -3.57 5.45 10.35
C ILE A 61 -2.38 5.72 11.27
N SER A 62 -1.99 4.75 12.10
CA SER A 62 -0.81 4.86 12.96
C SER A 62 0.50 4.92 12.18
N LEU A 63 0.60 4.24 11.03
CA LEU A 63 1.80 4.29 10.20
C LEU A 63 2.00 5.68 9.61
N PHE A 64 0.94 6.32 9.12
CA PHE A 64 1.06 7.64 8.51
C PHE A 64 1.06 8.77 9.52
N ASP A 65 0.30 8.67 10.62
CA ASP A 65 0.31 9.61 11.75
C ASP A 65 0.24 11.09 11.29
N GLY A 66 -0.77 11.41 10.48
CA GLY A 66 -0.99 12.75 9.92
C GLY A 66 -0.06 13.13 8.75
N ARG A 67 0.89 12.27 8.36
CA ARG A 67 1.75 12.53 7.19
C ARG A 67 0.99 12.33 5.89
N THR A 68 1.13 13.29 4.97
CA THR A 68 0.67 13.14 3.60
C THR A 68 1.57 12.18 2.83
N VAL A 69 0.96 11.21 2.15
CA VAL A 69 1.66 10.27 1.28
C VAL A 69 1.01 10.27 -0.10
N GLN A 70 1.85 10.37 -1.14
CA GLN A 70 1.40 10.15 -2.51
C GLN A 70 1.41 8.66 -2.82
N LEU A 71 0.23 8.09 -3.02
CA LEU A 71 0.11 6.72 -3.51
C LEU A 71 0.49 6.65 -4.99
N PRO A 72 1.19 5.60 -5.42
CA PRO A 72 1.49 5.40 -6.84
C PRO A 72 0.19 5.15 -7.61
N THR A 73 0.15 5.60 -8.86
CA THR A 73 -0.93 5.20 -9.78
C THR A 73 -0.91 3.69 -10.01
N LYS A 74 -2.05 3.11 -10.36
CA LYS A 74 -2.18 1.69 -10.71
C LYS A 74 -1.14 1.23 -11.74
N LYS A 75 -0.82 2.07 -12.72
CA LYS A 75 0.20 1.79 -13.75
C LYS A 75 1.60 1.77 -13.15
N GLN A 76 1.95 2.76 -12.33
CA GLN A 76 3.26 2.81 -11.65
C GLN A 76 3.46 1.60 -10.72
N PHE A 77 2.44 1.24 -9.95
CA PHE A 77 2.50 0.07 -9.07
C PHE A 77 2.71 -1.24 -9.86
N ARG A 78 1.90 -1.48 -10.90
CA ARG A 78 2.05 -2.67 -11.77
C ARG A 78 3.42 -2.76 -12.42
N ASN A 79 3.95 -1.63 -12.91
CA ASN A 79 5.28 -1.59 -13.51
C ASN A 79 6.37 -1.89 -12.47
N SER A 80 6.24 -1.36 -11.26
CA SER A 80 7.19 -1.62 -10.16
C SER A 80 7.17 -3.09 -9.74
N LEU A 81 5.98 -3.69 -9.67
CA LEU A 81 5.82 -5.11 -9.38
C LEU A 81 6.44 -5.98 -10.46
N LEU A 82 6.16 -5.69 -11.74
CA LEU A 82 6.75 -6.42 -12.86
C LEU A 82 8.27 -6.28 -12.87
N LEU A 83 8.81 -5.07 -12.70
CA LEU A 83 10.26 -4.85 -12.59
C LEU A 83 10.86 -5.68 -11.44
N SER A 84 10.18 -5.77 -10.29
CA SER A 84 10.66 -6.57 -9.15
C SER A 84 10.71 -8.06 -9.47
N ILE A 85 9.70 -8.60 -10.17
CA ILE A 85 9.68 -10.00 -10.60
C ILE A 85 10.79 -10.25 -11.63
N LEU A 86 10.96 -9.36 -12.60
CA LEU A 86 12.02 -9.49 -13.61
C LEU A 86 13.42 -9.35 -13.00
N TYR A 87 13.58 -8.47 -12.02
CA TYR A 87 14.81 -8.36 -11.24
C TYR A 87 15.12 -9.68 -10.53
N TYR A 88 14.13 -10.29 -9.88
CA TYR A 88 14.31 -11.59 -9.25
C TYR A 88 14.76 -12.66 -10.26
N TYR A 89 14.10 -12.78 -11.41
CA TYR A 89 14.50 -13.76 -12.42
C TYR A 89 15.89 -13.48 -12.99
N ARG A 90 16.19 -12.22 -13.33
CA ARG A 90 17.44 -11.85 -14.00
C ARG A 90 18.62 -11.83 -13.05
N GLU A 91 18.50 -11.18 -11.91
CA GLU A 91 19.62 -10.92 -11.00
C GLU A 91 19.76 -11.95 -9.89
N ILE A 92 18.67 -12.59 -9.45
CA ILE A 92 18.72 -13.57 -8.36
C ILE A 92 18.79 -15.00 -8.93
N LYS A 93 17.87 -15.36 -9.83
CA LYS A 93 17.88 -16.67 -10.50
C LYS A 93 18.87 -16.78 -11.66
N LYS A 94 19.48 -15.67 -12.07
CA LYS A 94 20.46 -15.61 -13.18
C LYS A 94 19.95 -16.20 -14.49
N MET A 95 18.65 -16.05 -14.77
CA MET A 95 18.05 -16.51 -16.03
C MET A 95 18.37 -15.54 -17.17
N GLU A 96 18.52 -16.07 -18.38
CA GLU A 96 18.62 -15.26 -19.60
C GLU A 96 17.25 -14.75 -20.06
N TRP A 97 17.24 -13.63 -20.79
CA TRP A 97 15.99 -12.95 -21.16
C TRP A 97 15.05 -13.81 -21.99
N GLU A 98 15.61 -14.69 -22.80
CA GLU A 98 14.95 -15.63 -23.70
C GLU A 98 14.14 -16.64 -22.90
N ASP A 99 14.65 -17.08 -21.75
CA ASP A 99 13.93 -17.97 -20.84
C ASP A 99 12.93 -17.21 -19.98
N ILE A 100 13.31 -16.02 -19.50
CA ILE A 100 12.38 -15.15 -18.76
C ILE A 100 11.14 -14.84 -19.60
N LYS A 101 11.30 -14.54 -20.90
CA LYS A 101 10.18 -14.26 -21.80
C LYS A 101 9.21 -15.43 -21.95
N LYS A 102 9.68 -16.68 -21.82
CA LYS A 102 8.80 -17.86 -21.91
C LYS A 102 7.88 -18.00 -20.69
N GLU A 103 8.26 -17.41 -19.56
CA GLU A 103 7.46 -17.45 -18.32
C GLU A 103 6.25 -16.51 -18.33
N PHE A 104 6.15 -15.60 -19.32
CA PHE A 104 5.09 -14.60 -19.36
C PHE A 104 4.25 -14.73 -20.63
N PRO A 105 2.91 -14.58 -20.54
CA PRO A 105 2.00 -14.67 -21.68
C PRO A 105 1.99 -13.41 -22.56
N PHE A 106 2.95 -12.50 -22.38
CA PHE A 106 3.05 -11.23 -23.10
C PHE A 106 4.52 -10.90 -23.36
N ASP A 107 4.78 -10.09 -24.39
CA ASP A 107 6.14 -9.72 -24.74
C ASP A 107 6.75 -8.75 -23.72
N ILE A 108 8.01 -9.00 -23.39
CA ILE A 108 8.79 -8.22 -22.42
C ILE A 108 9.90 -7.51 -23.18
N SER A 109 9.90 -6.18 -23.08
CA SER A 109 10.99 -5.36 -23.60
C SER A 109 12.27 -5.54 -22.77
N SER A 110 13.08 -6.55 -23.09
CA SER A 110 14.36 -6.84 -22.44
C SER A 110 15.30 -5.64 -22.42
N ILE A 111 15.25 -4.79 -23.46
CA ILE A 111 16.05 -3.56 -23.52
C ILE A 111 15.59 -2.58 -22.44
N SER A 112 14.30 -2.26 -22.39
CA SER A 112 13.76 -1.30 -21.42
C SER A 112 13.99 -1.77 -19.98
N TYR A 113 13.64 -3.01 -19.68
CA TYR A 113 13.81 -3.57 -18.34
C TYR A 113 15.28 -3.82 -17.99
N GLY A 114 16.12 -4.16 -18.96
CA GLY A 114 17.57 -4.25 -18.75
C GLY A 114 18.19 -2.94 -18.29
N ILE A 115 17.77 -1.81 -18.91
CA ILE A 115 18.18 -0.47 -18.47
C ILE A 115 17.68 -0.18 -17.06
N GLN A 116 16.41 -0.48 -16.76
CA GLN A 116 15.83 -0.24 -15.43
C GLN A 116 16.53 -1.05 -14.33
N ILE A 117 16.81 -2.34 -14.58
CA ILE A 117 17.54 -3.21 -13.67
C ILE A 117 18.97 -2.69 -13.44
N LYS A 118 19.66 -2.27 -14.51
CA LYS A 118 20.99 -1.65 -14.39
C LYS A 118 20.97 -0.39 -13.52
N ASN A 119 19.99 0.48 -13.73
CA ASN A 119 19.83 1.70 -12.94
C ASN A 119 19.53 1.37 -11.47
N LEU A 120 18.67 0.38 -11.21
CA LEU A 120 18.37 -0.09 -9.87
C LEU A 120 19.63 -0.64 -9.17
N ASN A 121 20.42 -1.47 -9.86
CA ASN A 121 21.69 -1.98 -9.33
C ASN A 121 22.67 -0.86 -8.99
N SER A 122 22.78 0.17 -9.85
CA SER A 122 23.61 1.34 -9.57
C SER A 122 23.13 2.06 -8.31
N TRP A 123 21.83 2.31 -8.21
CA TRP A 123 21.24 2.98 -7.05
C TRP A 123 21.44 2.19 -5.76
N VAL A 124 21.24 0.86 -5.79
CA VAL A 124 21.49 -0.02 -4.63
C VAL A 124 22.95 0.07 -4.19
N LYS A 125 23.89 0.01 -5.13
CA LYS A 125 25.32 0.13 -4.85
C LYS A 125 25.65 1.48 -4.21
N ASP A 126 25.12 2.58 -4.75
CA ASP A 126 25.34 3.91 -4.21
C ASP A 126 24.76 4.05 -2.79
N LYS A 127 23.58 3.47 -2.54
CA LYS A 127 22.97 3.45 -1.20
C LYS A 127 23.77 2.62 -0.21
N MET A 128 24.29 1.45 -0.61
CA MET A 128 25.17 0.66 0.23
C MET A 128 26.43 1.44 0.61
N VAL A 129 27.07 2.13 -0.34
CA VAL A 129 28.24 2.98 -0.06
C VAL A 129 27.89 4.12 0.91
N GLN A 130 26.73 4.76 0.75
CA GLN A 130 26.28 5.80 1.68
C GLN A 130 26.06 5.27 3.10
N LEU A 131 25.46 4.08 3.23
CA LEU A 131 25.24 3.45 4.53
C LEU A 131 26.56 3.08 5.21
N LEU A 132 27.50 2.48 4.48
CA LEU A 132 28.84 2.14 5.01
C LEU A 132 29.58 3.38 5.52
N LYS A 133 29.55 4.49 4.76
CA LYS A 133 30.16 5.77 5.19
C LYS A 133 29.53 6.34 6.46
N LYS A 134 28.25 6.12 6.70
CA LYS A 134 27.58 6.56 7.95
C LYS A 134 28.07 5.73 9.13
N VAL A 135 28.09 4.40 8.97
CA VAL A 135 28.61 3.48 9.99
C VAL A 135 30.05 3.83 10.38
N ASP A 136 30.93 4.11 9.42
CA ASP A 136 32.31 4.53 9.71
C ASP A 136 32.39 5.86 10.47
N LYS A 137 31.56 6.84 10.11
CA LYS A 137 31.52 8.14 10.82
C LYS A 137 31.00 7.98 12.26
N ASP A 138 29.98 7.17 12.46
CA ASP A 138 29.41 6.92 13.78
C ASP A 138 30.42 6.17 14.67
N ASN A 139 31.16 5.21 14.10
CA ASN A 139 32.27 4.55 14.79
C ASN A 139 33.39 5.53 15.15
N ILE A 140 33.80 6.44 14.24
CA ILE A 140 34.82 7.46 14.53
C ILE A 140 34.37 8.42 15.65
N ASN A 141 33.09 8.78 15.68
CA ASN A 141 32.55 9.65 16.73
C ASN A 141 32.45 8.93 18.08
N PHE A 142 32.17 7.62 18.10
CA PHE A 142 32.21 6.80 19.32
C PHE A 142 33.61 6.77 19.97
N PHE A 143 34.68 6.70 19.16
CA PHE A 143 36.06 6.70 19.67
C PHE A 143 36.61 8.08 20.07
N ARG A 144 35.94 9.19 19.71
CA ARG A 144 36.46 10.54 19.97
C ARG A 144 36.12 11.11 21.33
N GLY A 145 35.23 10.48 22.10
CA GLY A 145 34.81 10.94 23.44
C GLY A 145 34.21 12.36 23.43
N PRO A 146 33.52 12.78 24.50
CA PRO A 146 33.11 14.17 24.62
C PRO A 146 34.37 15.05 24.65
N LYS A 147 34.47 15.98 23.70
CA LYS A 147 35.46 17.06 23.79
C LYS A 147 35.13 17.84 25.06
N ASN A 148 36.00 17.74 26.06
CA ASN A 148 35.92 18.58 27.25
C ASN A 148 35.98 20.05 26.81
N GLU A 149 34.84 20.72 26.84
CA GLU A 149 34.76 22.18 26.76
C GLU A 149 35.34 22.72 28.07
N LYS A 150 36.38 23.55 27.94
CA LYS A 150 36.97 24.34 29.03
C LYS A 150 36.30 25.70 29.09
#